data_AF-A0A9X1SG85-F1
#
_entry.id   AF-A0A9X1SG85-F1
#
_cell.length_a   1.000
_cell.length_b   1.000
_cell.length_c   1.000
_cell.angle_alpha   90.00
_cell.angle_beta   90.00
_cell.angle_gamma   90.00
#
_symmetry.space_group_name_H-M   'P 1'
#
loop_
_entity.id
_entity.type
_entity.pdbx_description
1 polymer ?
#
loop_
_entity_poly.entity_id
_entity_poly.type
_entity_poly.pdbx_seq_one_letter_code
_entity_poly.pdbx_strand_id
1 'polypeptide(L)'
;MATPGGDATGGIIPYKNLPALIGYYLGIVGLIPLIGFPFGLAAVILGIMGLVKRNRQPEVKGSVHAVIAILFGLFSVVLYGLVIVGIIAAAASGH
;
A
#
# COMPACT_ATOMS: atom_id res chain seq x y z
N MET A 1 8.78 36.21 -13.77
CA MET A 1 8.99 35.27 -12.63
C MET A 1 8.16 34.03 -12.92
N ALA A 2 8.78 32.91 -13.32
CA ALA A 2 8.07 31.66 -13.48
C ALA A 2 7.69 31.14 -12.09
N THR A 3 6.40 30.85 -11.87
CA THR A 3 5.93 30.22 -10.64
C THR A 3 6.63 28.86 -10.47
N PRO A 4 7.04 28.47 -9.25
CA PRO A 4 7.67 27.17 -9.01
C PRO A 4 6.72 26.07 -9.52
N GLY A 5 7.21 25.25 -10.45
CA GLY A 5 6.43 24.24 -11.16
C GLY A 5 5.86 23.16 -10.25
N GLY A 6 4.68 23.41 -9.69
CA GLY A 6 3.81 22.38 -9.13
C GLY A 6 3.16 21.59 -10.26
N ASP A 7 3.04 20.27 -10.10
CA ASP A 7 2.27 19.46 -11.05
C ASP A 7 0.78 19.82 -11.03
N ALA A 8 0.02 19.30 -12.01
CA ALA A 8 -1.41 19.57 -12.19
C ALA A 8 -2.29 19.23 -10.97
N THR A 9 -1.74 18.56 -9.95
CA THR A 9 -2.45 18.12 -8.74
C THR A 9 -2.00 18.87 -7.49
N GLY A 10 -1.07 19.82 -7.62
CA GLY A 10 -0.39 20.43 -6.47
C GLY A 10 0.45 19.43 -5.66
N GLY A 11 0.82 18.29 -6.25
CA GLY A 11 1.52 17.19 -5.57
C GLY A 11 0.63 16.35 -4.64
N ILE A 12 -0.69 16.53 -4.66
CA ILE A 12 -1.65 15.74 -3.86
C ILE A 12 -1.73 14.32 -4.39
N ILE A 13 -1.87 14.16 -5.72
CA ILE A 13 -2.01 12.83 -6.34
C ILE A 13 -0.68 12.48 -7.03
N PRO A 14 0.06 11.48 -6.53
CA PRO A 14 1.42 11.24 -6.98
C PRO A 14 1.46 10.41 -8.28
N TYR A 15 0.92 10.93 -9.39
CA TYR A 15 0.88 10.22 -10.68
C TYR A 15 2.28 9.92 -11.26
N LYS A 16 3.31 10.65 -10.84
CA LYS A 16 4.72 10.36 -11.19
C LYS A 16 5.30 9.24 -10.33
N ASN A 17 4.67 8.89 -9.22
CA ASN A 17 5.04 7.80 -8.32
C ASN A 17 3.97 6.68 -8.35
N LEU A 18 3.89 5.99 -9.50
CA LEU A 18 2.94 4.89 -9.71
C LEU A 18 2.96 3.83 -8.58
N PRO A 19 4.13 3.41 -8.04
CA PRO A 19 4.14 2.46 -6.93
C PRO A 19 3.41 2.98 -5.68
N ALA A 20 3.62 4.23 -5.29
CA ALA A 20 2.91 4.82 -4.15
C ALA A 20 1.39 4.92 -4.43
N LEU A 21 1.00 5.29 -5.65
CA LEU A 21 -0.40 5.43 -6.03
C LEU A 21 -1.13 4.08 -6.09
N ILE A 22 -0.56 3.09 -6.78
CA ILE A 22 -1.13 1.74 -6.88
C ILE A 22 -1.13 1.09 -5.50
N GLY A 23 -0.02 1.21 -4.75
CA GLY A 23 0.08 0.69 -3.39
C GLY A 23 -1.01 1.25 -2.48
N TYR A 24 -1.32 2.55 -2.59
CA TYR A 24 -2.40 3.17 -1.82
C TYR A 24 -3.76 2.53 -2.12
N TYR A 25 -4.11 2.35 -3.40
CA TYR A 25 -5.36 1.70 -3.78
C TYR A 25 -5.41 0.23 -3.36
N LEU A 26 -4.31 -0.51 -3.53
CA LEU A 26 -4.23 -1.90 -3.08
C LEU A 26 -4.30 -2.01 -1.55
N GLY A 27 -3.76 -1.05 -0.81
CA GLY A 27 -3.88 -0.99 0.64
C GLY A 27 -5.34 -0.85 1.08
N ILE A 28 -6.11 0.01 0.42
CA ILE A 28 -7.55 0.18 0.67
C ILE A 28 -8.34 -1.06 0.25
N VAL A 29 -8.09 -1.59 -0.94
CA VAL A 29 -8.71 -2.84 -1.44
C VAL A 29 -8.37 -4.02 -0.53
N GLY A 30 -7.17 -4.02 0.04
CA GLY A 30 -6.72 -5.02 1.00
C GLY A 30 -7.57 -5.09 2.27
N LEU A 31 -8.32 -4.03 2.60
CA LEU A 31 -9.23 -4.06 3.74
C LEU A 31 -10.51 -4.87 3.47
N ILE A 32 -10.81 -5.19 2.21
CA ILE A 32 -11.98 -5.98 1.85
C ILE A 32 -11.81 -7.42 2.37
N PRO A 33 -12.81 -7.99 3.07
CA PRO A 33 -12.78 -9.37 3.52
C PRO A 33 -12.42 -10.37 2.43
N LEU A 34 -11.76 -11.46 2.82
CA LEU A 34 -11.35 -12.61 1.98
C LEU A 34 -10.23 -12.35 0.96
N ILE A 35 -10.10 -11.14 0.42
CA ILE A 35 -9.08 -10.82 -0.59
C ILE A 35 -7.88 -10.07 -0.02
N GLY A 36 -7.93 -9.70 1.26
CA GLY A 36 -6.97 -8.75 1.81
C GLY A 36 -5.53 -9.23 1.95
N PHE A 37 -5.28 -10.54 2.02
CA PHE A 37 -3.92 -11.06 2.15
C PHE A 37 -3.05 -10.78 0.91
N PRO A 38 -3.41 -11.21 -0.33
CA PRO A 38 -2.60 -10.95 -1.51
C PRO A 38 -2.48 -9.45 -1.83
N PHE A 39 -3.57 -8.69 -1.70
CA PHE A 39 -3.57 -7.25 -1.98
C PHE A 39 -2.81 -6.45 -0.92
N GLY A 40 -2.92 -6.85 0.35
CA GLY A 40 -2.15 -6.24 1.43
C GLY A 40 -0.65 -6.44 1.26
N LEU A 41 -0.23 -7.65 0.86
CA LEU A 41 1.19 -7.93 0.58
C LEU A 41 1.72 -7.08 -0.57
N ALA A 42 0.96 -7.01 -1.67
CA ALA A 42 1.29 -6.15 -2.81
C ALA A 42 1.36 -4.66 -2.41
N ALA A 43 0.43 -4.20 -1.56
CA ALA A 43 0.40 -2.82 -1.06
C ALA A 43 1.65 -2.46 -0.25
N VAL A 44 2.13 -3.36 0.63
CA VAL A 44 3.36 -3.15 1.40
C VAL A 44 4.56 -3.01 0.46
N ILE A 45 4.73 -3.92 -0.49
CA ILE A 45 5.85 -3.91 -1.44
C ILE A 45 5.84 -2.61 -2.26
N LEU A 46 4.68 -2.26 -2.83
CA LEU A 46 4.54 -1.06 -3.65
C LEU A 46 4.70 0.24 -2.84
N GLY A 47 4.24 0.26 -1.59
CA GLY A 47 4.47 1.37 -0.67
C GLY A 47 5.96 1.58 -0.39
N ILE A 48 6.72 0.51 -0.11
CA ILE A 48 8.18 0.59 0.07
C ILE A 48 8.85 1.09 -1.21
N MET A 49 8.50 0.53 -2.37
CA MET A 49 9.00 0.98 -3.68
C MET A 49 8.67 2.47 -3.93
N GLY A 50 7.49 2.92 -3.51
CA GLY A 50 7.05 4.31 -3.61
C GLY A 50 7.90 5.26 -2.77
N LEU A 51 8.24 4.86 -1.54
CA LEU A 51 9.14 5.62 -0.67
C LEU A 51 10.56 5.67 -1.23
N VAL A 52 11.08 4.53 -1.73
CA VAL A 52 12.41 4.46 -2.37
C VAL A 52 12.46 5.37 -3.59
N LYS A 53 11.42 5.36 -4.44
CA LYS A 53 11.33 6.22 -5.62
C LYS A 53 11.34 7.69 -5.23
N ARG A 54 10.52 8.10 -4.25
CA ARG A 54 10.49 9.46 -3.73
C ARG A 54 11.83 9.89 -3.12
N ASN A 55 12.56 8.97 -2.48
CA ASN A 55 13.87 9.27 -1.92
C ASN A 55 14.92 9.58 -3.01
N ARG A 56 14.85 8.86 -4.14
CA ARG A 56 15.74 9.10 -5.30
C ARG A 56 15.32 10.31 -6.13
N GLN A 57 14.02 10.59 -6.19
CA GLN A 57 13.39 11.62 -7.01
C GLN A 57 12.34 12.39 -6.19
N PRO A 58 12.74 13.37 -5.35
CA PRO A 58 11.82 14.07 -4.44
C PRO A 58 10.66 14.79 -5.16
N GLU A 59 10.83 15.14 -6.43
CA GLU A 59 9.83 15.77 -7.29
C GLU A 59 8.63 14.88 -7.61
N VAL A 60 8.73 13.55 -7.44
CA VAL A 60 7.61 12.63 -7.72
C VAL A 60 6.58 12.56 -6.59
N LYS A 61 6.90 13.12 -5.41
CA LYS A 61 6.04 13.15 -4.20
C LYS A 61 5.50 11.76 -3.81
N GLY A 62 4.39 11.70 -3.08
CA GLY A 62 3.68 10.46 -2.75
C GLY A 62 4.02 9.81 -1.41
N SER A 63 4.73 10.47 -0.50
CA SER A 63 5.08 9.88 0.81
C SER A 63 3.84 9.44 1.60
N VAL A 64 2.80 10.26 1.65
CA VAL A 64 1.56 9.96 2.38
C VAL A 64 0.87 8.72 1.80
N HIS A 65 0.75 8.65 0.47
CA HIS A 65 0.15 7.50 -0.21
C HIS A 65 0.95 6.22 0.04
N ALA A 66 2.27 6.31 0.00
CA ALA A 66 3.16 5.18 0.25
C ALA A 66 3.10 4.69 1.71
N VAL A 67 3.01 5.61 2.68
CA VAL A 67 2.83 5.26 4.09
C VAL A 67 1.46 4.61 4.34
N ILE A 68 0.38 5.16 3.77
CA ILE A 68 -0.96 4.55 3.89
C ILE A 68 -0.97 3.15 3.27
N ALA A 69 -0.34 2.96 2.10
CA ALA A 69 -0.18 1.65 1.47
C ALA A 69 0.49 0.63 2.40
N ILE A 70 1.57 1.03 3.08
CA ILE A 70 2.29 0.16 4.02
C ILE A 70 1.43 -0.16 5.25
N LEU A 71 0.80 0.85 5.86
CA LEU A 71 0.01 0.65 7.08
C LEU A 71 -1.20 -0.26 6.83
N PHE A 72 -1.99 0.02 5.79
CA PHE A 72 -3.17 -0.79 5.48
C PHE A 72 -2.77 -2.15 4.92
N GLY A 73 -1.69 -2.22 4.14
CA GLY A 73 -1.15 -3.47 3.65
C GLY A 73 -0.69 -4.39 4.78
N LEU A 74 0.08 -3.86 5.74
CA LEU A 74 0.55 -4.62 6.89
C LEU A 74 -0.60 -5.07 7.78
N PHE A 75 -1.56 -4.17 8.06
CA PHE A 75 -2.78 -4.50 8.79
C PHE A 75 -3.53 -5.67 8.12
N SER A 76 -3.72 -5.61 6.81
CA SER A 76 -4.40 -6.66 6.04
C SER A 76 -3.62 -7.98 6.08
N VAL A 77 -2.31 -7.97 5.83
CA VAL A 77 -1.46 -9.17 5.86
C VAL A 77 -1.51 -9.84 7.23
N VAL A 78 -1.37 -9.07 8.32
CA VAL A 78 -1.41 -9.62 9.68
C VAL A 78 -2.79 -10.18 10.00
N LEU A 79 -3.85 -9.39 9.79
CA LEU A 79 -5.21 -9.82 10.09
C LEU A 79 -5.61 -11.08 9.33
N TYR A 80 -5.49 -11.06 8.00
CA TYR A 80 -5.89 -12.21 7.18
C TYR A 80 -4.92 -13.37 7.30
N GLY A 81 -3.63 -13.11 7.56
CA GLY A 81 -2.65 -14.16 7.85
C GLY A 81 -3.02 -14.93 9.12
N LEU A 82 -3.39 -14.23 10.19
CA LEU A 82 -3.87 -14.86 11.44
C LEU A 82 -5.16 -15.65 11.21
N VAL A 83 -6.10 -15.12 10.44
CA VAL A 83 -7.34 -15.83 10.09
C VAL A 83 -7.04 -17.11 9.31
N ILE A 84 -6.19 -17.05 8.28
CA ILE A 84 -5.80 -18.21 7.47
C ILE A 84 -5.13 -19.27 8.35
N VAL A 85 -4.18 -18.87 9.20
CA VAL A 85 -3.51 -19.79 10.13
C VAL A 85 -4.52 -20.40 11.11
N GLY A 86 -5.44 -19.60 11.66
CA GLY A 86 -6.49 -20.07 12.56
C GLY A 86 -7.43 -21.09 11.90
N ILE A 87 -7.83 -20.86 10.64
CA ILE A 87 -8.65 -21.80 9.87
C ILE A 87 -7.89 -23.11 9.63
N ILE A 88 -6.61 -23.04 9.23
CA ILE A 88 -5.77 -24.22 9.01
C ILE A 88 -5.61 -25.01 10.32
N ALA A 89 -5.35 -24.33 11.43
CA ALA A 89 -5.19 -24.95 12.74
C ALA A 89 -6.48 -25.63 13.21
N ALA A 90 -7.64 -24.97 13.05
CA ALA A 90 -8.94 -25.53 13.37
C ALA A 90 -9.22 -26.79 12.53
N ALA A 91 -9.04 -26.71 11.21
CA ALA A 91 -9.22 -27.85 10.31
C ALA A 91 -8.27 -29.03 10.64
N ALA A 92 -7.03 -28.74 11.05
CA ALA A 92 -6.08 -29.77 11.46
C ALA A 92 -6.40 -30.40 12.83
N SER A 93 -7.12 -29.68 13.70
CA SER A 93 -7.50 -30.17 15.03
C SER A 93 -8.71 -31.12 15.04
N GLY A 94 -9.38 -31.32 13.89
CA GLY A 94 -10.52 -32.23 13.78
C GLY A 94 -11.80 -31.75 14.49
N HIS A 95 -11.87 -30.45 14.80
CA HIS A 95 -13.07 -29.76 15.27
C HIS A 95 -13.85 -29.17 14.10
#